data_AF-A0A2N2AX21-F1
#
_entry.id   AF-A0A2N2AX21-F1
#
_cell.length_a   1.000
_cell.length_b   1.000
_cell.length_c   1.000
_cell.angle_alpha   90.00
_cell.angle_beta   90.00
_cell.angle_gamma   90.00
#
_symmetry.space_group_name_H-M   'P 1'
#
loop_
_entity.id
_entity.type
_entity.pdbx_description
1 polymer ?
#
loop_
_entity_poly.entity_id
_entity_poly.type
_entity_poly.pdbx_seq_one_letter_code
_entity_poly.pdbx_strand_id
1 'polypeptide(L)'
;MKELSLHILDIAQNSVRAKAKNIEITVKELIKENILEFSIEDNGTGIPNEIFKTIKDPFTTSRTTRKVGLGIPFLNDTCILCSGHLDIQTEIGKGTILKAYMMYDHIDRPPLGDITSTIVGLVTSNEDINIHYRHFFNNNIFEFETNEIKDVVGEIPLADINIYQWMKEFVKENIQEIQEMNKEQ
;
A
#
# COMPACT_ATOMS: atom_id res chain seq x y z
N MET A 1 -9.95 3.13 11.18
CA MET A 1 -8.68 2.39 11.37
C MET A 1 -7.70 3.34 12.04
N LYS A 2 -6.77 2.86 12.88
CA LYS A 2 -5.87 3.74 13.65
C LYS A 2 -4.68 4.27 12.83
N GLU A 3 -4.30 3.58 11.76
CA GLU A 3 -3.06 3.81 11.02
C GLU A 3 -3.28 3.60 9.52
N LEU A 4 -2.51 4.31 8.69
CA LEU A 4 -2.60 4.22 7.22
C LEU A 4 -2.00 2.92 6.66
N SER A 5 -1.01 2.34 7.33
CA SER A 5 -0.46 1.01 7.01
C SER A 5 -1.55 -0.06 6.93
N LEU A 6 -2.55 -0.01 7.82
CA LEU A 6 -3.68 -0.94 7.81
C LEU A 6 -4.60 -0.71 6.61
N HIS A 7 -4.80 0.55 6.18
CA HIS A 7 -5.52 0.83 4.94
C HIS A 7 -4.76 0.29 3.73
N ILE A 8 -3.44 0.50 3.67
CA ILE A 8 -2.58 -0.03 2.61
C ILE A 8 -2.69 -1.56 2.56
N LEU A 9 -2.62 -2.24 3.71
CA LEU A 9 -2.78 -3.69 3.80
C LEU A 9 -4.14 -4.15 3.28
N ASP A 10 -5.22 -3.51 3.71
CA ASP A 10 -6.58 -3.87 3.28
C ASP A 10 -6.76 -3.74 1.77
N ILE A 11 -6.21 -2.68 1.16
CA ILE A 11 -6.26 -2.47 -0.30
C ILE A 11 -5.35 -3.46 -1.03
N ALA A 12 -4.12 -3.67 -0.57
CA ALA A 12 -3.21 -4.65 -1.15
C ALA A 12 -3.82 -6.07 -1.12
N GLN A 13 -4.51 -6.44 -0.03
CA GLN A 13 -5.23 -7.71 0.03
C GLN A 13 -6.38 -7.82 -0.98
N ASN A 14 -7.00 -6.71 -1.39
CA ASN A 14 -8.00 -6.74 -2.47
C ASN A 14 -7.34 -7.08 -3.81
N SER A 15 -6.13 -6.57 -4.05
CA SER A 15 -5.31 -6.90 -5.22
C SER A 15 -4.94 -8.39 -5.26
N VAL A 16 -4.52 -8.95 -4.11
CA VAL A 16 -4.27 -10.40 -3.95
C VAL A 16 -5.53 -11.22 -4.29
N ARG A 17 -6.70 -10.82 -3.77
CA ARG A 17 -7.98 -11.49 -4.06
C ARG A 17 -8.39 -11.37 -5.54
N ALA A 18 -8.01 -10.28 -6.19
CA ALA A 18 -8.18 -10.06 -7.61
C ALA A 18 -7.18 -10.87 -8.46
N LYS A 19 -6.40 -11.78 -7.85
CA LYS A 19 -5.43 -12.65 -8.50
C LYS A 19 -4.33 -11.88 -9.24
N ALA A 20 -3.98 -10.70 -8.74
CA ALA A 20 -2.85 -9.95 -9.25
C ALA A 20 -1.56 -10.76 -9.15
N LYS A 21 -0.70 -10.62 -10.16
CA LYS A 21 0.65 -11.18 -10.20
C LYS A 21 1.72 -10.13 -9.92
N ASN A 22 1.43 -8.88 -10.22
CA ASN A 22 2.25 -7.72 -9.88
C ASN A 22 1.40 -6.75 -9.07
N ILE A 23 1.96 -6.26 -7.96
CA ILE A 23 1.36 -5.22 -7.14
C ILE A 23 2.44 -4.16 -6.86
N GLU A 24 2.22 -2.94 -7.32
CA GLU A 24 3.06 -1.79 -6.98
C GLU A 24 2.41 -1.02 -5.81
N ILE A 25 3.17 -0.80 -4.75
CA ILE A 25 2.75 -0.02 -3.58
C ILE A 25 3.71 1.16 -3.46
N THR A 26 3.18 2.37 -3.62
CA THR A 26 3.95 3.59 -3.47
C THR A 26 3.44 4.40 -2.29
N VAL A 27 4.33 4.92 -1.45
CA VAL A 27 4.06 5.91 -0.41
C VAL A 27 4.91 7.14 -0.69
N LYS A 28 4.33 8.34 -0.66
CA LYS A 28 5.04 9.60 -0.84
C LYS A 28 4.73 10.55 0.30
N GLU A 29 5.77 10.86 1.06
CA GLU A 29 5.79 11.86 2.12
C GLU A 29 6.46 13.14 1.57
N LEU A 30 5.65 14.03 1.00
CA LEU A 30 6.09 15.27 0.37
C LEU A 30 5.87 16.43 1.34
N ILE A 31 6.79 16.57 2.30
CA ILE A 31 6.68 17.50 3.43
C ILE A 31 6.56 18.95 2.96
N LYS A 32 7.37 19.33 1.96
CA LYS A 32 7.41 20.71 1.42
C LYS A 32 6.11 21.10 0.72
N GLU A 33 5.48 20.16 0.04
CA GLU A 33 4.18 20.35 -0.60
C GLU A 33 3.01 20.10 0.36
N ASN A 34 3.28 19.67 1.60
CA ASN A 34 2.29 19.25 2.59
C ASN A 34 1.36 18.13 2.08
N ILE A 35 1.93 17.16 1.35
CA ILE A 35 1.19 16.05 0.73
C ILE A 35 1.66 14.72 1.30
N LEU A 36 0.69 13.89 1.70
CA LEU A 36 0.86 12.45 1.84
C LEU A 36 0.04 11.76 0.75
N GLU A 37 0.71 11.04 -0.14
CA GLU A 37 0.09 10.19 -1.15
C GLU A 37 0.44 8.74 -0.86
N PHE A 38 -0.50 7.82 -1.01
CA PHE A 38 -0.14 6.44 -1.27
C PHE A 38 -0.96 5.87 -2.42
N SER A 39 -0.36 4.96 -3.17
CA SER A 39 -1.01 4.27 -4.27
C SER A 39 -0.78 2.77 -4.23
N ILE A 40 -1.79 2.04 -4.67
CA ILE A 40 -1.72 0.60 -4.92
C ILE A 40 -2.18 0.39 -6.36
N GLU A 41 -1.30 -0.18 -7.17
CA GLU A 41 -1.54 -0.56 -8.56
C GLU A 41 -1.38 -2.08 -8.70
N ASP A 42 -2.36 -2.72 -9.31
CA ASP A 42 -2.39 -4.17 -9.49
C ASP A 42 -2.79 -4.54 -10.91
N ASN A 43 -2.32 -5.69 -11.38
CA ASN A 43 -2.72 -6.28 -12.66
C ASN A 43 -3.74 -7.43 -12.51
N GLY A 44 -4.59 -7.35 -11.49
CA GLY A 44 -5.62 -8.34 -11.22
C GLY A 44 -6.80 -8.27 -12.19
N THR A 45 -7.93 -8.87 -11.80
CA THR A 45 -9.12 -8.96 -12.66
C THR A 45 -9.80 -7.61 -12.97
N GLY A 46 -9.43 -6.54 -12.27
CA GLY A 46 -10.16 -5.28 -12.27
C GLY A 46 -11.51 -5.38 -11.56
N ILE A 47 -12.25 -4.27 -11.54
CA ILE A 47 -13.54 -4.13 -10.86
C ILE A 47 -14.66 -3.97 -11.90
N PRO A 48 -15.73 -4.78 -11.84
CA PRO A 48 -16.89 -4.62 -12.71
C PRO A 48 -17.58 -3.25 -12.52
N ASN A 49 -18.04 -2.64 -13.62
CA ASN A 49 -18.70 -1.33 -13.61
C ASN A 49 -19.87 -1.23 -12.63
N GLU A 50 -20.62 -2.31 -12.43
CA GLU A 50 -21.73 -2.37 -11.47
C GLU A 50 -21.27 -2.14 -10.03
N ILE A 51 -20.14 -2.75 -9.65
CA ILE A 51 -19.52 -2.60 -8.32
C ILE A 51 -18.80 -1.26 -8.22
N PHE A 52 -18.11 -0.85 -9.29
CA PHE A 52 -17.32 0.38 -9.32
C PHE A 52 -18.17 1.63 -8.99
N LYS A 53 -19.39 1.70 -9.51
CA LYS A 53 -20.32 2.82 -9.25
C LYS A 53 -20.67 3.00 -7.78
N THR A 54 -20.62 1.94 -6.99
CA THR A 54 -20.99 1.95 -5.58
C THR A 54 -19.81 1.58 -4.68
N ILE A 55 -18.58 1.57 -5.17
CA ILE A 55 -17.41 1.09 -4.42
C ILE A 55 -17.07 1.94 -3.18
N LYS A 56 -17.53 3.19 -3.17
CA LYS A 56 -17.41 4.11 -2.02
C LYS A 56 -18.59 3.98 -1.03
N ASP A 57 -19.59 3.15 -1.34
CA ASP A 57 -20.70 2.84 -0.44
C ASP A 57 -20.29 1.73 0.55
N PRO A 58 -20.34 1.96 1.87
CA PRO A 58 -20.08 0.96 2.92
C PRO A 58 -20.80 -0.39 2.75
N PHE A 59 -21.94 -0.40 2.08
CA PHE A 59 -22.78 -1.59 1.87
C PHE A 59 -22.47 -2.35 0.58
N THR A 60 -21.55 -1.85 -0.25
CA THR A 60 -21.09 -2.53 -1.46
C THR A 60 -19.89 -3.42 -1.17
N THR A 61 -20.00 -4.72 -1.45
CA THR A 61 -18.87 -5.66 -1.34
C THR A 61 -19.04 -6.87 -2.26
N SER A 62 -17.94 -7.35 -2.83
CA SER A 62 -17.88 -8.63 -3.56
C SER A 62 -17.58 -9.82 -2.64
N ARG A 63 -17.37 -9.58 -1.34
CA ARG A 63 -17.03 -10.63 -0.36
C ARG A 63 -18.28 -11.37 0.10
N THR A 64 -18.26 -12.70 0.00
CA THR A 64 -19.34 -13.56 0.52
C THR A 64 -19.28 -13.75 2.04
N THR A 65 -18.10 -13.57 2.64
CA THR A 65 -17.84 -13.85 4.07
C THR A 65 -18.11 -12.67 5.01
N ARG A 66 -18.18 -11.44 4.49
CA ARG A 66 -18.49 -10.23 5.27
C ARG A 66 -19.44 -9.35 4.45
N LYS A 67 -20.61 -9.04 4.99
CA LYS A 67 -21.68 -8.26 4.32
C LYS A 67 -21.37 -6.76 4.14
N VAL A 68 -20.16 -6.31 4.48
CA VAL A 68 -19.75 -4.90 4.38
C VAL A 68 -18.35 -4.80 3.76
N GLY A 69 -18.18 -3.86 2.84
CA GLY A 69 -16.95 -3.62 2.09
C GLY A 69 -16.26 -2.36 2.58
N LEU A 70 -15.86 -2.33 3.86
CA LEU A 70 -15.51 -1.08 4.54
C LEU A 70 -14.13 -0.49 4.21
N GLY A 71 -13.25 -1.23 3.52
CA GLY A 71 -11.87 -0.78 3.27
C GLY A 71 -11.79 0.50 2.44
N ILE A 72 -12.39 0.50 1.26
CA ILE A 72 -12.40 1.66 0.33
C ILE A 72 -13.27 2.82 0.86
N PRO A 73 -14.50 2.59 1.35
CA PRO A 73 -15.32 3.64 1.96
C PRO A 73 -14.64 4.34 3.14
N PHE A 74 -14.06 3.59 4.09
CA PHE A 74 -13.35 4.23 5.21
C PHE A 74 -12.10 4.98 4.75
N LEU A 75 -11.36 4.45 3.78
CA LEU A 75 -10.22 5.18 3.23
C LEU A 75 -10.68 6.49 2.55
N ASN A 76 -11.76 6.46 1.79
CA ASN A 76 -12.33 7.65 1.17
C ASN A 76 -12.72 8.70 2.21
N ASP A 77 -13.40 8.29 3.28
CA ASP A 77 -13.79 9.18 4.37
C ASP A 77 -12.56 9.78 5.08
N THR A 78 -11.53 8.97 5.34
CA THR A 78 -10.25 9.45 5.89
C THR A 78 -9.59 10.47 4.97
N CYS A 79 -9.55 10.24 3.65
CA CYS A 79 -8.97 11.19 2.70
C CYS A 79 -9.72 12.53 2.73
N ILE A 80 -11.06 12.50 2.69
CA ILE A 80 -11.91 13.71 2.74
C ILE A 80 -11.71 14.46 4.05
N LEU A 81 -11.69 13.75 5.18
CA LEU A 81 -11.45 14.34 6.50
C LEU A 81 -10.11 15.05 6.59
N CYS A 82 -9.09 14.54 5.88
CA CYS A 82 -7.72 15.07 5.90
C CYS A 82 -7.43 16.01 4.71
N SER A 83 -8.45 16.75 4.25
CA SER A 83 -8.33 17.72 3.14
C SER A 83 -7.75 17.14 1.84
N GLY A 84 -8.10 15.89 1.56
CA GLY A 84 -7.62 15.15 0.40
C GLY A 84 -8.75 14.43 -0.34
N HIS A 85 -8.39 13.42 -1.13
CA HIS A 85 -9.34 12.68 -1.97
C HIS A 85 -8.83 11.27 -2.30
N LEU A 86 -9.74 10.44 -2.83
CA LEU A 86 -9.45 9.09 -3.25
C LEU A 86 -9.82 8.92 -4.72
N ASP A 87 -8.82 8.61 -5.54
CA ASP A 87 -8.95 8.30 -6.96
C ASP A 87 -8.83 6.80 -7.20
N ILE A 88 -9.70 6.27 -8.04
CA ILE A 88 -9.70 4.85 -8.42
C ILE A 88 -9.90 4.76 -9.93
N GLN A 89 -9.00 4.06 -10.61
CA GLN A 89 -9.07 3.72 -12.01
C GLN A 89 -9.04 2.19 -12.12
N THR A 90 -9.87 1.61 -12.97
CA THR A 90 -9.94 0.15 -13.09
C THR A 90 -10.47 -0.24 -14.46
N GLU A 91 -9.96 -1.35 -14.97
CA GLU A 91 -10.46 -1.95 -16.20
C GLU A 91 -10.47 -3.48 -16.05
N ILE A 92 -11.59 -4.09 -16.43
CA ILE A 92 -11.75 -5.55 -16.39
C ILE A 92 -10.65 -6.24 -17.20
N GLY A 93 -9.93 -7.13 -16.54
CA GLY A 93 -8.82 -7.89 -17.13
C GLY A 93 -7.50 -7.12 -17.26
N LYS A 94 -7.44 -5.83 -16.89
CA LYS A 94 -6.18 -5.07 -16.85
C LYS A 94 -5.71 -4.76 -15.43
N GLY A 95 -6.64 -4.60 -14.49
CA GLY A 95 -6.33 -4.35 -13.08
C GLY A 95 -6.93 -3.08 -12.52
N THR A 96 -6.33 -2.57 -11.44
CA THR A 96 -6.83 -1.41 -10.68
C THR A 96 -5.68 -0.54 -10.20
N ILE A 97 -5.89 0.77 -10.22
CA ILE A 97 -5.02 1.78 -9.62
C ILE A 97 -5.87 2.54 -8.62
N LEU A 98 -5.45 2.57 -7.36
CA LEU A 98 -6.05 3.37 -6.30
C LEU A 98 -5.01 4.34 -5.76
N LYS A 99 -5.36 5.62 -5.67
CA LYS A 99 -4.50 6.68 -5.13
C LYS A 99 -5.24 7.45 -4.05
N ALA A 100 -4.68 7.45 -2.85
CA ALA A 100 -5.18 8.18 -1.70
C ALA A 100 -4.30 9.40 -1.46
N TYR A 101 -4.94 10.56 -1.34
CA TYR A 101 -4.30 11.84 -1.12
C TYR A 101 -4.79 12.41 0.21
N MET A 102 -3.87 12.95 1.00
CA MET A 102 -4.12 13.61 2.27
C MET A 102 -3.14 14.78 2.46
N MET A 103 -3.55 15.80 3.20
CA MET A 103 -2.62 16.82 3.68
C MET A 103 -1.71 16.24 4.77
N TYR A 104 -0.40 16.42 4.64
CA TYR A 104 0.60 15.72 5.45
C TYR A 104 0.57 16.12 6.94
N ASP A 105 0.39 17.39 7.26
CA ASP A 105 0.37 17.92 8.62
C ASP A 105 -1.05 18.07 9.22
N HIS A 106 -2.07 17.54 8.53
CA HIS A 106 -3.45 17.65 8.99
C HIS A 106 -3.65 16.97 10.36
N ILE A 107 -4.32 17.66 11.29
CA ILE A 107 -4.48 17.22 12.68
C ILE A 107 -5.19 15.87 12.81
N ASP A 108 -6.18 15.63 11.95
CA ASP A 108 -6.96 14.38 11.93
C ASP A 108 -6.32 13.27 11.10
N ARG A 109 -5.15 13.51 10.48
CA ARG A 109 -4.49 12.50 9.66
C ARG A 109 -3.98 11.37 10.55
N PRO A 110 -4.39 10.11 10.29
CA PRO A 110 -3.80 8.97 10.97
C PRO A 110 -2.29 8.88 10.67
N PRO A 111 -1.48 8.43 11.63
CA PRO A 111 -0.07 8.18 11.37
C PRO A 111 0.09 7.11 10.28
N LEU A 112 1.25 7.11 9.61
CA LEU A 112 1.57 6.06 8.64
C LEU A 112 1.53 4.68 9.32
N GLY A 113 1.97 4.59 10.58
CA GLY A 113 1.99 3.36 11.36
C GLY A 113 3.15 2.45 10.99
N ASP A 114 3.05 1.17 11.37
CA ASP A 114 4.10 0.18 11.07
C ASP A 114 4.01 -0.30 9.61
N ILE A 115 4.46 0.54 8.68
CA ILE A 115 4.50 0.22 7.25
C ILE A 115 5.51 -0.90 6.97
N THR A 116 6.64 -0.94 7.68
CA THR A 116 7.67 -1.97 7.53
C THR A 116 7.09 -3.37 7.75
N SER A 117 6.49 -3.64 8.91
CA SER A 117 5.90 -4.95 9.19
C SER A 117 4.75 -5.28 8.24
N THR A 118 4.01 -4.25 7.79
CA THR A 118 2.91 -4.41 6.85
C THR A 118 3.40 -4.91 5.49
N ILE A 119 4.40 -4.24 4.91
CA ILE A 119 4.94 -4.59 3.60
C ILE A 119 5.68 -5.93 3.66
N VAL A 120 6.53 -6.15 4.68
CA VAL A 120 7.24 -7.43 4.83
C VAL A 120 6.24 -8.56 5.03
N GLY A 121 5.23 -8.38 5.90
CA GLY A 121 4.18 -9.38 6.10
C GLY A 121 3.38 -9.69 4.83
N LEU A 122 3.12 -8.68 3.98
CA LEU A 122 2.49 -8.89 2.68
C LEU A 122 3.38 -9.71 1.75
N VAL A 123 4.68 -9.40 1.67
CA VAL A 123 5.65 -10.12 0.83
C VAL A 123 5.78 -11.59 1.27
N THR A 124 6.02 -11.84 2.56
CA THR A 124 6.22 -13.20 3.07
C THR A 124 4.96 -14.05 3.04
N SER A 125 3.77 -13.44 3.00
CA SER A 125 2.50 -14.17 2.91
C SER A 125 2.07 -14.47 1.46
N ASN A 126 2.74 -13.89 0.45
CA ASN A 126 2.31 -13.96 -0.94
C ASN A 126 3.51 -14.18 -1.89
N GLU A 127 4.27 -15.25 -1.66
CA GLU A 127 5.51 -15.51 -2.42
C GLU A 127 5.29 -15.65 -3.94
N ASP A 128 4.10 -16.03 -4.40
CA ASP A 128 3.77 -16.13 -5.83
C ASP A 128 3.43 -14.79 -6.52
N ILE A 129 3.43 -13.70 -5.75
CA ILE A 129 3.10 -12.36 -6.22
C ILE A 129 4.36 -11.52 -6.15
N ASN A 130 4.64 -10.84 -7.26
CA ASN A 130 5.70 -9.87 -7.31
C ASN A 130 5.21 -8.53 -6.75
N ILE A 131 5.72 -8.15 -5.59
CA ILE A 131 5.39 -6.88 -4.95
C ILE A 131 6.58 -5.93 -5.13
N HIS A 132 6.31 -4.77 -5.72
CA HIS A 132 7.25 -3.65 -5.84
C HIS A 132 6.81 -2.57 -4.86
N TYR A 133 7.67 -2.24 -3.89
CA TYR A 133 7.40 -1.20 -2.91
C TYR A 133 8.31 -0.01 -3.16
N ARG A 134 7.74 1.20 -3.08
CA ARG A 134 8.44 2.47 -3.25
C ARG A 134 8.03 3.43 -2.15
N HIS A 135 8.99 4.02 -1.46
CA HIS A 135 8.77 5.02 -0.44
C HIS A 135 9.57 6.27 -0.78
N PHE A 136 8.85 7.38 -0.98
CA PHE A 136 9.42 8.68 -1.23
C PHE A 136 9.33 9.53 0.03
N PHE A 137 10.43 10.20 0.37
CA PHE A 137 10.44 11.27 1.35
C PHE A 137 11.09 12.50 0.72
N ASN A 138 10.26 13.48 0.36
CA ASN A 138 10.60 14.57 -0.55
C ASN A 138 11.25 14.04 -1.86
N ASN A 139 12.54 14.31 -2.05
CA ASN A 139 13.30 13.95 -3.25
C ASN A 139 14.02 12.59 -3.14
N ASN A 140 14.03 11.97 -1.96
CA ASN A 140 14.70 10.70 -1.74
C ASN A 140 13.72 9.55 -1.93
N ILE A 141 14.21 8.44 -2.46
CA ILE A 141 13.43 7.24 -2.73
C ILE A 141 14.13 6.02 -2.17
N PHE A 142 13.38 5.17 -1.50
CA PHE A 142 13.71 3.77 -1.25
C PHE A 142 12.77 2.90 -2.06
N GLU A 143 13.29 1.90 -2.76
CA GLU A 143 12.47 0.92 -3.44
C GLU A 143 13.07 -0.47 -3.39
N PHE A 144 12.22 -1.49 -3.42
CA PHE A 144 12.64 -2.88 -3.59
C PHE A 144 11.54 -3.68 -4.28
N GLU A 145 11.94 -4.73 -4.99
CA GLU A 145 11.02 -5.68 -5.59
C GLU A 145 11.20 -7.09 -4.99
N THR A 146 10.10 -7.83 -4.86
CA THR A 146 10.10 -9.18 -4.28
C THR A 146 11.00 -10.15 -5.06
N ASN A 147 11.07 -10.01 -6.39
CA ASN A 147 11.95 -10.84 -7.22
C ASN A 147 13.44 -10.57 -6.94
N GLU A 148 13.83 -9.31 -6.74
CA GLU A 148 15.21 -8.95 -6.36
C GLU A 148 15.58 -9.56 -5.00
N ILE A 149 14.65 -9.57 -4.05
CA ILE A 149 14.88 -10.22 -2.75
C ILE A 149 15.08 -11.73 -2.91
N LYS A 150 14.29 -12.40 -3.76
CA LYS A 150 14.45 -13.83 -4.04
C LYS A 150 15.80 -14.15 -4.67
N ASP A 151 16.30 -13.30 -5.55
CA ASP A 151 17.61 -13.48 -6.17
C ASP A 151 18.75 -13.42 -5.13
N VAL A 152 18.57 -12.65 -4.06
CA VAL A 152 19.53 -12.54 -2.94
C VAL A 152 19.44 -13.73 -2.00
N VAL A 153 18.23 -14.17 -1.62
CA VAL A 153 18.03 -15.24 -0.62
C VAL A 153 18.15 -16.65 -1.21
N GLY A 154 18.03 -16.80 -2.52
CA GLY A 154 18.11 -18.09 -3.22
C GLY A 154 16.92 -18.99 -2.92
N GLU A 155 17.18 -20.23 -2.50
CA GLU A 155 16.15 -21.26 -2.27
C GLU A 155 15.45 -21.14 -0.89
N ILE A 156 15.87 -20.20 -0.04
CA ILE A 156 15.28 -20.02 1.29
C ILE A 156 13.89 -19.37 1.13
N PRO A 157 12.81 -19.98 1.67
CA PRO A 157 11.47 -19.38 1.63
C PRO A 157 11.47 -18.00 2.26
N LEU A 158 10.72 -17.06 1.68
CA LEU A 158 10.60 -15.70 2.23
C LEU A 158 9.89 -15.71 3.60
N ALA A 159 9.05 -16.70 3.85
CA ALA A 159 8.43 -16.94 5.15
C ALA A 159 9.40 -17.44 6.25
N ASP A 160 10.66 -17.75 5.93
CA ASP A 160 11.66 -18.11 6.95
C ASP A 160 11.85 -16.96 7.96
N ILE A 161 11.96 -17.30 9.24
CA ILE A 161 12.04 -16.30 10.31
C ILE A 161 13.26 -15.39 10.17
N ASN A 162 14.39 -15.90 9.70
CA ASN A 162 15.61 -15.10 9.54
C ASN A 162 15.46 -14.13 8.37
N ILE A 163 14.87 -14.58 7.27
CA ILE A 163 14.58 -13.73 6.11
C ILE A 163 13.57 -12.65 6.48
N TYR A 164 12.50 -12.99 7.21
CA TYR A 164 11.52 -12.02 7.69
C TYR A 164 12.16 -10.94 8.56
N GLN A 165 13.01 -11.31 9.53
CA GLN A 165 13.68 -10.32 10.40
C GLN A 165 14.65 -9.44 9.60
N TRP A 166 15.46 -10.05 8.74
CA TRP A 166 16.38 -9.30 7.87
C TRP A 166 15.63 -8.31 6.97
N MET A 167 14.54 -8.73 6.32
CA MET A 167 13.73 -7.83 5.49
C MET A 167 13.14 -6.67 6.29
N LYS A 168 12.70 -6.93 7.53
CA LYS A 168 12.18 -5.86 8.41
C LYS A 168 13.26 -4.85 8.76
N GLU A 169 14.46 -5.30 9.10
CA GLU A 169 15.59 -4.41 9.38
C GLU A 169 15.97 -3.63 8.13
N PHE A 170 16.17 -4.30 7.00
CA PHE A 170 16.48 -3.70 5.70
C PHE A 170 15.49 -2.59 5.32
N VAL A 171 14.18 -2.88 5.30
CA VAL A 171 13.15 -1.89 4.93
C VAL A 171 13.11 -0.73 5.93
N LYS A 172 13.26 -1.01 7.23
CA LYS A 172 13.23 0.02 8.26
C LYS A 172 14.42 0.97 8.14
N GLU A 173 15.63 0.43 8.01
CA GLU A 173 16.87 1.21 7.91
C GLU A 173 16.86 2.11 6.68
N ASN A 174 16.47 1.58 5.52
CA ASN A 174 16.43 2.38 4.28
C ASN A 174 15.35 3.49 4.33
N ILE A 175 14.19 3.24 4.95
CA ILE A 175 13.18 4.30 5.16
C ILE A 175 13.72 5.38 6.10
N GLN A 176 14.44 5.00 7.17
CA GLN A 176 15.04 5.96 8.09
C GLN A 176 16.13 6.78 7.40
N GLU A 177 16.95 6.16 6.56
CA GLU A 177 18.02 6.83 5.81
C GLU A 177 17.45 7.94 4.91
N ILE A 178 16.43 7.66 4.09
CA ILE A 178 15.84 8.68 3.19
C ILE A 178 15.18 9.84 3.95
N GLN A 179 14.69 9.59 5.17
CA GLN A 179 14.15 10.60 6.08
C GLN A 179 15.25 11.46 6.71
N GLU A 180 16.39 10.86 7.06
CA GLU A 180 17.53 11.53 7.68
C GLU A 180 18.32 12.39 6.70
N MET A 181 18.49 11.95 5.46
CA MET A 181 19.13 12.72 4.38
C MET A 181 18.48 14.09 4.14
N ASN A 182 17.21 14.27 4.53
CA ASN A 182 16.50 15.55 4.43
C ASN A 182 16.69 16.48 5.65
N LYS A 183 17.18 15.97 6.79
CA LYS A 183 17.45 16.80 7.98
C LYS A 183 18.76 17.58 7.87
N GLU A 184 19.63 17.20 6.93
CA GLU A 184 20.94 17.80 6.70
C GLU A 184 20.94 18.91 5.63
N GLN A 185 19.77 19.27 5.08
CA GLN A 185 19.58 20.34 4.07
C GLN A 185 18.66 21.46 4.60
#